data_AF-A0A183CAG4-F1
#
_entry.id   AF-A0A183CAG4-F1
#
_cell.length_a   1.000
_cell.length_b   1.000
_cell.length_c   1.000
_cell.angle_alpha   90.00
_cell.angle_beta   90.00
_cell.angle_gamma   90.00
#
_symmetry.space_group_name_H-M   'P 1'
#
loop_
_entity.id
_entity.type
_entity.pdbx_description
1 polymer ?
#
loop_
_entity_poly.entity_id
_entity_poly.type
_entity_poly.pdbx_seq_one_letter_code
_entity_poly.pdbx_strand_id
1 'polypeptide(L)'
;MKAELKRGGSTNSFKNELDEAVAKELGLSLATIYNWKRKLGQINVITSYSIHYTKLYEADDRDFKTAYSYFFEAFQAFDSVNEPALAQQALKYMLLSKVMLDQADEVHSIMAGKTAAKYAKTETEAMHAIAEAAKKRSLAEFNEAIKKYKDVLEKDPVVKQHFGNIQDTMFEKELSRLIQPYSCVQMEHIAKCVGLDRARVERRLSQMLLDKKFSGE
;
A
#
# COMPACT_ATOMS: atom_id res chain seq x y z
N MET A 1 9.35 -43.82 29.67
CA MET A 1 8.01 -43.65 30.28
C MET A 1 7.33 -42.50 29.55
N LYS A 2 6.42 -42.81 28.62
CA LYS A 2 5.67 -41.82 27.84
C LYS A 2 4.67 -41.13 28.78
N ALA A 3 4.70 -39.81 28.85
CA ALA A 3 3.65 -39.01 29.48
C ALA A 3 2.93 -38.22 28.39
N GLU A 4 1.61 -38.33 28.41
CA GLU A 4 0.66 -37.95 27.37
C GLU A 4 0.52 -36.43 27.21
N LEU A 5 0.63 -35.96 25.97
CA LEU A 5 0.24 -34.61 25.58
C LEU A 5 -1.29 -34.51 25.55
N LYS A 6 -1.90 -34.01 26.64
CA LYS A 6 -3.28 -33.51 26.61
C LYS A 6 -3.33 -32.27 25.72
N ARG A 7 -3.68 -32.47 24.44
CA ARG A 7 -4.10 -31.43 23.51
C ARG A 7 -5.46 -30.90 23.97
N GLY A 8 -5.49 -29.69 24.52
CA GLY A 8 -6.74 -29.05 24.91
C GLY A 8 -6.63 -27.78 25.75
N GLY A 9 -5.47 -27.10 25.76
CA GLY A 9 -5.28 -25.82 26.43
C GLY A 9 -5.07 -24.71 25.41
N SER A 10 -5.92 -23.69 25.46
CA SER A 10 -5.88 -22.46 24.67
C SER A 10 -4.44 -21.99 24.38
N THR A 11 -4.13 -21.61 23.14
CA THR A 11 -2.80 -21.14 22.70
C THR A 11 -2.23 -19.99 23.55
N ASN A 12 -3.10 -19.27 24.27
CA ASN A 12 -2.71 -18.26 25.26
C ASN A 12 -2.17 -18.84 26.58
N SER A 13 -2.62 -20.02 27.01
CA SER A 13 -2.13 -20.68 28.24
C SER A 13 -0.68 -21.11 28.09
N PHE A 14 -0.33 -21.70 26.94
CA PHE A 14 1.05 -22.11 26.62
C PHE A 14 2.01 -20.94 26.51
N LYS A 15 1.58 -19.80 25.95
CA LYS A 15 2.41 -18.58 25.89
C LYS A 15 2.70 -18.02 27.29
N ASN A 16 1.71 -18.03 28.17
CA ASN A 16 1.87 -17.55 29.54
C ASN A 16 2.77 -18.47 30.37
N GLU A 17 2.64 -19.79 30.21
CA GLU A 17 3.53 -20.77 30.86
C GLU A 17 4.99 -20.65 30.40
N LEU A 18 5.21 -20.39 29.10
CA LEU A 18 6.55 -20.17 28.57
C LEU A 18 7.18 -18.88 29.13
N ASP A 19 6.39 -17.82 29.26
CA ASP A 19 6.84 -16.53 29.77
C ASP A 19 7.14 -16.57 31.27
N GLU A 20 6.38 -17.35 32.03
CA GLU A 20 6.66 -17.66 33.44
C GLU A 20 7.91 -18.52 33.61
N ALA A 21 8.14 -19.50 32.74
CA ALA A 21 9.36 -20.31 32.76
C ALA A 21 10.62 -19.47 32.49
N VAL A 22 10.58 -18.59 31.48
CA VAL A 22 11.68 -17.69 31.14
C VAL A 22 11.93 -16.65 32.24
N ALA A 23 10.89 -16.16 32.92
CA ALA A 23 11.01 -15.29 34.10
C ALA A 23 11.76 -15.95 35.25
N LYS A 24 11.43 -17.21 35.50
CA LYS A 24 12.04 -17.99 36.56
C LYS A 24 13.49 -18.35 36.25
N GLU A 25 13.82 -18.64 34.99
CA GLU A 25 15.16 -19.00 34.54
C GLU A 25 16.12 -17.81 34.55
N LEU A 26 15.65 -16.62 34.14
CA LEU A 26 16.47 -15.39 34.10
C LEU A 26 16.47 -14.63 35.43
N GLY A 27 15.69 -15.05 36.42
CA GLY A 27 15.55 -14.35 37.71
C GLY A 27 14.94 -12.96 37.60
N LEU A 28 14.17 -12.70 36.53
CA LEU A 28 13.58 -11.40 36.22
C LEU A 28 12.08 -11.43 36.49
N SER A 29 11.51 -10.28 36.88
CA SER A 29 10.06 -10.17 37.00
C SER A 29 9.39 -10.29 35.63
N LEU A 30 8.19 -10.88 35.59
CA LEU A 30 7.36 -10.93 34.37
C LEU A 30 7.19 -9.56 33.74
N ALA A 31 7.02 -8.51 34.55
CA ALA A 31 6.93 -7.13 34.08
C ALA A 31 8.17 -6.67 33.29
N THR A 32 9.37 -7.12 33.69
CA THR A 32 10.62 -6.84 32.99
C THR A 32 10.67 -7.56 31.65
N ILE A 33 10.26 -8.83 31.62
CA ILE A 33 10.20 -9.63 30.38
C ILE A 33 9.16 -9.08 29.40
N TYR A 34 7.98 -8.67 29.88
CA TYR A 34 6.98 -8.02 29.03
C TYR A 34 7.48 -6.67 28.50
N ASN A 35 8.21 -5.89 29.29
CA ASN A 35 8.83 -4.64 28.84
C ASN A 35 9.92 -4.91 27.79
N TRP A 36 10.76 -5.92 27.99
CA TRP A 36 11.77 -6.35 27.02
C TRP A 36 11.15 -6.90 25.73
N LYS A 37 10.12 -7.73 25.82
CA LYS A 37 9.34 -8.19 24.66
C LYS A 37 8.72 -7.03 23.91
N ARG A 38 8.19 -6.03 24.62
CA ARG A 38 7.64 -4.81 24.01
C ARG A 38 8.75 -4.02 23.29
N LYS A 39 9.92 -3.82 23.90
CA LYS A 39 11.08 -3.16 23.27
C LYS A 39 11.64 -3.95 22.08
N LEU A 40 11.78 -5.26 22.19
CA LEU A 40 12.22 -6.14 21.10
C LEU A 40 11.20 -6.15 19.95
N GLY A 41 9.91 -6.14 20.28
CA GLY A 41 8.83 -5.97 19.30
C GLY A 41 8.96 -4.65 18.55
N GLN A 42 9.20 -3.53 19.27
CA GLN A 42 9.42 -2.22 18.65
C GLN A 42 10.66 -2.23 17.75
N ILE A 43 11.77 -2.82 18.19
CA ILE A 43 12.99 -2.94 17.37
C ILE A 43 12.66 -3.72 16.09
N ASN A 44 12.05 -4.90 16.19
CA ASN A 44 11.68 -5.71 15.02
C ASN A 44 10.77 -4.95 14.04
N VAL A 45 9.81 -4.17 14.56
CA VAL A 45 8.93 -3.33 13.73
C VAL A 45 9.72 -2.22 13.03
N ILE A 46 10.66 -1.55 13.70
CA ILE A 46 11.49 -0.49 13.10
C ILE A 46 12.44 -1.08 12.05
N THR A 47 13.07 -2.21 12.33
CA THR A 47 13.95 -2.89 11.37
C THR A 47 13.15 -3.37 10.16
N SER A 48 11.96 -3.92 10.38
CA SER A 48 11.07 -4.35 9.30
C SER A 48 10.57 -3.16 8.47
N TYR A 49 10.10 -2.09 9.11
CA TYR A 49 9.73 -0.84 8.44
C TYR A 49 10.87 -0.32 7.58
N SER A 50 12.09 -0.30 8.10
CA SER A 50 13.27 0.16 7.36
C SER A 50 13.59 -0.74 6.17
N ILE A 51 13.58 -2.07 6.34
CA ILE A 51 13.82 -3.03 5.24
C ILE A 51 12.76 -2.89 4.15
N HIS A 52 11.49 -2.76 4.53
CA HIS A 52 10.38 -2.66 3.58
C HIS A 52 10.25 -1.27 2.95
N TYR A 53 10.64 -0.21 3.66
CA TYR A 53 10.84 1.12 3.10
C TYR A 53 11.94 1.10 2.04
N THR A 54 13.10 0.50 2.34
CA THR A 54 14.18 0.31 1.37
C THR A 54 13.70 -0.53 0.19
N LYS A 55 12.92 -1.60 0.40
CA LYS A 55 12.31 -2.33 -0.71
C LYS A 55 11.33 -1.49 -1.52
N LEU A 56 10.51 -0.65 -0.90
CA LEU A 56 9.61 0.25 -1.63
C LEU A 56 10.40 1.27 -2.48
N TYR A 57 11.61 1.63 -2.04
CA TYR A 57 12.55 2.51 -2.72
C TYR A 57 13.38 1.80 -3.82
N GLU A 58 13.86 0.59 -3.56
CA GLU A 58 14.73 -0.18 -4.46
C GLU A 58 13.94 -1.03 -5.46
N ALA A 59 12.73 -1.47 -5.11
CA ALA A 59 12.09 -2.58 -5.79
C ALA A 59 11.12 -2.16 -6.90
N ASP A 60 11.46 -2.70 -8.06
CA ASP A 60 10.62 -3.08 -9.20
C ASP A 60 9.72 -4.31 -8.87
N ASP A 61 9.75 -4.83 -7.63
CA ASP A 61 9.09 -6.08 -7.25
C ASP A 61 7.69 -5.91 -6.65
N ARG A 62 6.75 -6.64 -7.27
CA ARG A 62 5.29 -6.56 -7.13
C ARG A 62 4.72 -7.04 -5.79
N ASP A 63 5.50 -7.19 -4.73
CA ASP A 63 5.00 -7.68 -3.44
C ASP A 63 4.49 -6.58 -2.51
N PHE A 64 3.62 -5.72 -3.06
CA PHE A 64 2.91 -4.68 -2.32
C PHE A 64 1.97 -5.24 -1.25
N LYS A 65 1.55 -6.51 -1.38
CA LYS A 65 0.70 -7.20 -0.42
C LYS A 65 1.46 -7.45 0.88
N THR A 66 2.69 -7.95 0.80
CA THR A 66 3.54 -8.12 1.96
C THR A 66 3.96 -6.77 2.53
N ALA A 67 4.31 -5.79 1.69
CA ALA A 67 4.66 -4.44 2.13
C ALA A 67 3.53 -3.80 2.95
N TYR A 68 2.27 -3.93 2.52
CA TYR A 68 1.10 -3.46 3.27
C TYR A 68 1.05 -4.01 4.69
N SER A 69 1.23 -5.32 4.88
CA SER A 69 1.17 -5.96 6.20
C SER A 69 2.22 -5.38 7.15
N TYR A 70 3.44 -5.15 6.67
CA TYR A 70 4.51 -4.56 7.47
C TYR A 70 4.26 -3.08 7.79
N PHE A 71 3.75 -2.29 6.84
CA PHE A 71 3.37 -0.91 7.11
C PHE A 71 2.18 -0.82 8.09
N PHE A 72 1.27 -1.78 8.06
CA PHE A 72 0.16 -1.85 9.01
C PHE A 72 0.64 -2.17 10.43
N GLU A 73 1.54 -3.15 10.59
CA GLU A 73 2.17 -3.45 11.88
C GLU A 73 2.97 -2.24 12.41
N ALA A 74 3.73 -1.58 11.53
CA ALA A 74 4.45 -0.34 11.86
C ALA A 74 3.52 0.78 12.30
N PHE A 75 2.41 0.98 11.58
CA PHE A 75 1.39 1.96 11.92
C PHE A 75 0.79 1.70 13.31
N GLN A 76 0.42 0.45 13.62
CA GLN A 76 -0.09 0.11 14.96
C GLN A 76 0.95 0.32 16.06
N ALA A 77 2.20 -0.01 15.79
CA ALA A 77 3.28 0.23 16.74
C ALA A 77 3.48 1.73 16.99
N PHE A 78 3.52 2.56 15.95
CA PHE A 78 3.68 4.01 16.08
C PHE A 78 2.48 4.69 16.75
N ASP A 79 1.25 4.23 16.48
CA ASP A 79 0.04 4.67 17.20
C ASP A 79 0.12 4.31 18.69
N SER A 80 0.62 3.12 19.03
CA SER A 80 0.76 2.68 20.43
C SER A 80 1.82 3.44 21.23
N VAL A 81 2.84 3.98 20.55
CA VAL A 81 3.92 4.78 21.14
C VAL A 81 3.62 6.28 21.04
N ASN A 82 2.50 6.66 20.42
CA ASN A 82 2.07 8.03 20.22
C ASN A 82 3.10 8.89 19.47
N GLU A 83 3.68 8.33 18.40
CA GLU A 83 4.60 9.00 17.47
C GLU A 83 3.86 9.40 16.18
N PRO A 84 3.20 10.57 16.15
CA PRO A 84 2.25 10.93 15.10
C PRO A 84 2.90 11.14 13.72
N ALA A 85 4.17 11.57 13.68
CA ALA A 85 4.88 11.80 12.43
C ALA A 85 5.19 10.47 11.70
N LEU A 86 5.68 9.46 12.43
CA LEU A 86 5.97 8.14 11.88
C LEU A 86 4.70 7.35 11.57
N ALA A 87 3.66 7.47 12.41
CA ALA A 87 2.35 6.88 12.14
C ALA A 87 1.75 7.42 10.84
N GLN A 88 1.81 8.74 10.62
CA GLN A 88 1.38 9.36 9.37
C GLN A 88 2.16 8.83 8.15
N GLN A 89 3.48 8.70 8.27
CA GLN A 89 4.33 8.22 7.18
C GLN A 89 4.05 6.73 6.86
N ALA A 90 3.84 5.89 7.88
CA ALA A 90 3.43 4.50 7.70
C ALA A 90 2.05 4.39 7.04
N LEU A 91 1.09 5.22 7.45
CA LEU A 91 -0.23 5.31 6.84
C LEU A 91 -0.14 5.69 5.36
N LYS A 92 0.69 6.67 5.00
CA LYS A 92 0.94 7.07 3.60
C LYS A 92 1.39 5.89 2.72
N TYR A 93 2.41 5.13 3.15
CA TYR A 93 2.88 3.98 2.38
C TYR A 93 1.92 2.80 2.36
N MET A 94 1.13 2.64 3.42
CA MET A 94 0.04 1.66 3.46
C MET A 94 -1.02 1.97 2.39
N LEU A 95 -1.46 3.23 2.28
CA LEU A 95 -2.40 3.67 1.24
C LEU A 95 -1.80 3.52 -0.16
N LEU A 96 -0.53 3.92 -0.35
CA LEU A 96 0.17 3.74 -1.62
C LEU A 96 0.19 2.27 -2.05
N SER A 97 0.49 1.36 -1.12
CA SER A 97 0.53 -0.08 -1.39
C SER A 97 -0.83 -0.61 -1.86
N LYS A 98 -1.94 -0.11 -1.29
CA LYS A 98 -3.29 -0.44 -1.71
C LYS A 98 -3.65 0.12 -3.08
N VAL A 99 -3.19 1.33 -3.41
CA VAL A 99 -3.32 1.89 -4.76
C VAL A 99 -2.55 1.03 -5.78
N MET A 100 -1.33 0.57 -5.46
CA MET A 100 -0.54 -0.30 -6.35
C MET A 100 -1.19 -1.66 -6.59
N LEU A 101 -1.89 -2.20 -5.58
CA LEU A 101 -2.64 -3.46 -5.69
C LEU A 101 -3.98 -3.33 -6.44
N ASP A 102 -4.29 -2.16 -6.99
CA ASP A 102 -5.60 -1.84 -7.59
C ASP A 102 -6.78 -1.97 -6.61
N GLN A 103 -6.51 -1.82 -5.32
CA GLN A 103 -7.51 -1.92 -4.25
C GLN A 103 -7.93 -0.53 -3.76
N ALA A 104 -8.30 0.35 -4.69
CA ALA A 104 -8.68 1.73 -4.39
C ALA A 104 -9.88 1.84 -3.43
N ASP A 105 -10.81 0.88 -3.46
CA ASP A 105 -11.95 0.83 -2.53
C ASP A 105 -11.52 0.65 -1.07
N GLU A 106 -10.47 -0.14 -0.84
CA GLU A 106 -9.95 -0.37 0.51
C GLU A 106 -9.28 0.90 1.07
N VAL A 107 -8.67 1.73 0.21
CA VAL A 107 -8.10 3.03 0.62
C VAL A 107 -9.17 3.92 1.26
N HIS A 108 -10.36 3.98 0.67
CA HIS A 108 -11.45 4.79 1.21
C HIS A 108 -11.93 4.26 2.56
N SER A 109 -12.05 2.93 2.69
CA SER A 109 -12.43 2.27 3.95
C SER A 109 -11.39 2.50 5.06
N ILE A 110 -10.10 2.40 4.73
CA ILE A 110 -9.01 2.64 5.67
C ILE A 110 -9.03 4.09 6.16
N MET A 111 -9.20 5.06 5.26
CA MET A 111 -9.28 6.48 5.61
C MET A 111 -10.50 6.82 6.49
N ALA A 112 -11.62 6.11 6.32
CA ALA A 112 -12.80 6.24 7.17
C ALA A 112 -12.62 5.62 8.57
N GLY A 113 -11.56 4.83 8.78
CA GLY A 113 -11.24 4.21 10.06
C GLY A 113 -10.86 5.23 11.13
N LYS A 114 -11.35 5.02 12.37
CA LYS A 114 -11.12 5.93 13.51
C LYS A 114 -9.65 6.26 13.77
N THR A 115 -8.74 5.30 13.59
CA THR A 115 -7.31 5.49 13.85
C THR A 115 -6.64 6.26 12.71
N ALA A 116 -6.98 5.97 11.46
CA ALA A 116 -6.43 6.68 10.30
C ALA A 116 -6.93 8.13 10.25
N ALA A 117 -8.19 8.38 10.60
CA ALA A 117 -8.79 9.71 10.65
C ALA A 117 -8.05 10.67 11.62
N LYS A 118 -7.42 10.15 12.68
CA LYS A 118 -6.58 10.95 13.59
C LYS A 118 -5.32 11.50 12.93
N TYR A 119 -4.80 10.79 11.94
CA TYR A 119 -3.57 11.12 11.22
C TYR A 119 -3.86 11.66 9.82
N ALA A 120 -5.12 12.01 9.53
CA ALA A 120 -5.53 12.59 8.27
C ALA A 120 -4.88 13.97 8.08
N LYS A 121 -3.98 14.05 7.11
CA LYS A 121 -3.26 15.26 6.69
C LYS A 121 -3.24 15.35 5.17
N THR A 122 -2.66 16.44 4.66
CA THR A 122 -2.53 16.70 3.22
C THR A 122 -1.89 15.53 2.44
N GLU A 123 -0.96 14.79 3.05
CA GLU A 123 -0.35 13.60 2.44
C GLU A 123 -1.33 12.45 2.21
N THR A 124 -2.18 12.16 3.19
CA THR A 124 -3.17 11.08 3.09
C THR A 124 -4.35 11.51 2.20
N GLU A 125 -4.69 12.80 2.19
CA GLU A 125 -5.69 13.36 1.26
C GLU A 125 -5.22 13.29 -0.19
N ALA A 126 -3.93 13.52 -0.45
CA ALA A 126 -3.34 13.33 -1.77
C ALA A 126 -3.47 11.87 -2.24
N MET A 127 -3.10 10.91 -1.38
CA MET A 127 -3.26 9.47 -1.67
C MET A 127 -4.73 9.09 -1.90
N HIS A 128 -5.65 9.68 -1.14
CA HIS A 128 -7.09 9.46 -1.32
C HIS A 128 -7.58 9.98 -2.67
N ALA A 129 -7.19 11.19 -3.08
CA ALA A 129 -7.56 11.75 -4.38
C ALA A 129 -7.01 10.91 -5.55
N ILE A 130 -5.79 10.40 -5.41
CA ILE A 130 -5.18 9.47 -6.37
C ILE A 130 -5.98 8.16 -6.44
N ALA A 131 -6.37 7.59 -5.30
CA ALA A 131 -7.17 6.37 -5.25
C ALA A 131 -8.57 6.57 -5.86
N GLU A 132 -9.23 7.69 -5.59
CA GLU A 132 -10.50 8.09 -6.22
C GLU A 132 -10.39 8.14 -7.75
N ALA A 133 -9.34 8.79 -8.27
CA ALA A 133 -9.09 8.84 -9.70
C ALA A 133 -8.83 7.44 -10.28
N ALA A 134 -8.04 6.61 -9.58
CA ALA A 134 -7.76 5.22 -9.95
C ALA A 134 -9.04 4.39 -10.04
N LYS A 135 -9.95 4.54 -9.06
CA LYS A 135 -11.25 3.88 -9.02
C LYS A 135 -12.14 4.29 -10.20
N LYS A 136 -12.21 5.59 -10.50
CA LYS A 136 -12.98 6.11 -11.65
C LYS A 136 -12.35 5.82 -13.01
N ARG A 137 -11.11 5.33 -13.03
CA ARG A 137 -10.33 5.06 -14.24
C ARG A 137 -10.24 6.28 -15.16
N SER A 138 -10.05 7.47 -14.55
CA SER A 138 -9.94 8.73 -15.28
C SER A 138 -8.53 9.28 -15.14
N LEU A 139 -7.80 9.34 -16.26
CA LEU A 139 -6.48 9.95 -16.30
C LEU A 139 -6.54 11.47 -16.07
N ALA A 140 -7.66 12.11 -16.44
CA ALA A 140 -7.87 13.54 -16.24
C ALA A 140 -7.88 13.90 -14.74
N GLU A 141 -8.72 13.23 -13.94
CA GLU A 141 -8.78 13.45 -12.48
C GLU A 141 -7.43 13.13 -11.80
N PHE A 142 -6.72 12.10 -12.28
CA PHE A 142 -5.41 11.74 -11.77
C PHE A 142 -4.36 12.85 -12.01
N ASN A 143 -4.31 13.40 -13.23
CA ASN A 143 -3.40 14.50 -13.56
C ASN A 143 -3.74 15.78 -12.77
N GLU A 144 -5.03 16.05 -12.53
CA GLU A 144 -5.45 17.16 -11.68
C GLU A 144 -5.04 16.95 -10.22
N ALA A 145 -5.21 15.75 -9.68
CA ALA A 145 -4.76 15.40 -8.34
C ALA A 145 -3.24 15.59 -8.19
N ILE A 146 -2.45 15.13 -9.17
CA ILE A 146 -0.99 15.33 -9.16
C ILE A 146 -0.63 16.82 -9.17
N LYS A 147 -1.27 17.63 -10.02
CA LYS A 147 -1.02 19.07 -10.07
C LYS A 147 -1.36 19.74 -8.74
N LYS A 148 -2.48 19.35 -8.12
CA LYS A 148 -2.94 19.92 -6.84
C LYS A 148 -2.01 19.59 -5.68
N TYR A 149 -1.49 18.36 -5.62
CA TYR A 149 -0.66 17.88 -4.52
C TYR A 149 0.83 17.80 -4.86
N LYS A 150 1.27 18.49 -5.92
CA LYS A 150 2.64 18.42 -6.46
C LYS A 150 3.71 18.59 -5.38
N ASP A 151 3.55 19.58 -4.50
CA ASP A 151 4.50 19.88 -3.43
C ASP A 151 4.69 18.76 -2.42
N VAL A 152 3.66 17.93 -2.25
CA VAL A 152 3.65 16.79 -1.31
C VAL A 152 4.19 15.53 -1.99
N LEU A 153 3.87 15.37 -3.27
CA LEU A 153 4.21 14.22 -4.08
C LEU A 153 5.66 14.26 -4.59
N GLU A 154 6.20 15.44 -4.91
CA GLU A 154 7.59 15.58 -5.39
C GLU A 154 8.62 15.46 -4.26
N LYS A 155 8.22 15.72 -3.01
CA LYS A 155 9.10 15.59 -1.84
C LYS A 155 9.44 14.14 -1.50
N ASP A 156 8.62 13.18 -1.92
CA ASP A 156 8.82 11.77 -1.59
C ASP A 156 9.29 10.98 -2.84
N PRO A 157 10.57 10.57 -2.87
CA PRO A 157 11.13 9.88 -4.03
C PRO A 157 10.47 8.52 -4.27
N VAL A 158 10.01 7.83 -3.21
CA VAL A 158 9.37 6.52 -3.33
C VAL A 158 8.04 6.65 -4.05
N VAL A 159 7.21 7.60 -3.62
CA VAL A 159 5.91 7.85 -4.26
C VAL A 159 6.11 8.29 -5.71
N LYS A 160 7.12 9.14 -5.98
CA LYS A 160 7.46 9.62 -7.33
C LYS A 160 7.78 8.48 -8.29
N GLN A 161 8.56 7.48 -7.85
CA GLN A 161 8.92 6.32 -8.67
C GLN A 161 7.69 5.51 -9.07
N HIS A 162 6.76 5.28 -8.14
CA HIS A 162 5.57 4.45 -8.42
C HIS A 162 4.47 5.18 -9.21
N PHE A 163 4.51 6.52 -9.32
CA PHE A 163 3.51 7.27 -10.10
C PHE A 163 3.51 6.96 -11.59
N GLY A 164 4.69 6.73 -12.19
CA GLY A 164 4.79 6.34 -13.58
C GLY A 164 3.99 5.05 -13.83
N ASN A 165 4.16 4.07 -12.95
CA ASN A 165 3.47 2.77 -13.04
C ASN A 165 1.95 2.90 -12.84
N ILE A 166 1.50 3.73 -11.88
CA ILE A 166 0.06 3.99 -11.71
C ILE A 166 -0.51 4.67 -12.96
N GLN A 167 0.17 5.70 -13.47
CA GLN A 167 -0.30 6.47 -14.63
C GLN A 167 -0.47 5.57 -15.85
N ASP A 168 0.53 4.71 -16.08
CA ASP A 168 0.54 3.70 -17.13
C ASP A 168 -0.61 2.70 -16.97
N THR A 169 -0.80 2.16 -15.76
CA THR A 169 -1.88 1.22 -15.46
C THR A 169 -3.27 1.83 -15.61
N MET A 170 -3.45 3.09 -15.18
CA MET A 170 -4.71 3.82 -15.33
C MET A 170 -4.99 4.13 -16.79
N PHE A 171 -3.97 4.54 -17.55
CA PHE A 171 -4.11 4.82 -18.97
C PHE A 171 -4.52 3.56 -19.75
N GLU A 172 -3.91 2.41 -19.46
CA GLU A 172 -4.32 1.12 -20.02
C GLU A 172 -5.79 0.80 -19.70
N LYS A 173 -6.21 0.96 -18.44
CA LYS A 173 -7.59 0.68 -18.01
C LYS A 173 -8.61 1.61 -18.67
N GLU A 174 -8.27 2.88 -18.86
CA GLU A 174 -9.13 3.84 -19.53
C GLU A 174 -9.27 3.50 -21.02
N LEU A 175 -8.17 3.16 -21.70
CA LEU A 175 -8.18 2.70 -23.08
C LEU A 175 -8.99 1.42 -23.25
N SER A 176 -8.77 0.40 -22.40
CA SER A 176 -9.54 -0.84 -22.42
C SER A 176 -11.03 -0.58 -22.24
N ARG A 177 -11.43 0.32 -21.33
CA ARG A 177 -12.85 0.70 -21.14
C ARG A 177 -13.45 1.37 -22.38
N LEU A 178 -12.69 2.22 -23.06
CA LEU A 178 -13.16 2.93 -24.25
C LEU A 178 -13.27 2.02 -25.48
N ILE A 179 -12.40 1.00 -25.58
CA ILE A 179 -12.37 0.10 -26.73
C ILE A 179 -13.33 -1.10 -26.54
N GLN A 180 -13.53 -1.58 -25.31
CA GLN A 180 -14.36 -2.76 -25.02
C GLN A 180 -15.77 -2.77 -25.68
N PRO A 181 -16.52 -1.66 -25.79
CA PRO A 181 -17.85 -1.70 -26.40
C PRO A 181 -17.86 -1.65 -27.94
N TYR A 182 -16.71 -1.44 -28.60
CA TYR A 182 -16.64 -1.27 -30.06
C TYR A 182 -15.85 -2.40 -30.73
N SER A 183 -16.35 -2.89 -31.86
CA SER A 183 -15.61 -3.86 -32.70
C SER A 183 -14.57 -3.18 -33.59
N CYS A 184 -14.83 -1.95 -34.03
CA CYS A 184 -13.90 -1.11 -34.79
C CYS A 184 -14.04 0.34 -34.29
N VAL A 185 -12.92 1.00 -34.02
CA VAL A 185 -12.91 2.37 -33.47
C VAL A 185 -11.83 3.22 -34.14
N GLN A 186 -12.17 4.47 -34.45
CA GLN A 186 -11.24 5.43 -35.03
C GLN A 186 -10.30 5.98 -33.95
N MET A 187 -9.00 6.08 -34.28
CA MET A 187 -7.99 6.57 -33.34
C MET A 187 -8.22 8.03 -32.95
N GLU A 188 -8.74 8.87 -33.86
CA GLU A 188 -9.11 10.25 -33.56
C GLU A 188 -10.21 10.34 -32.49
N HIS A 189 -11.14 9.39 -32.48
CA HIS A 189 -12.22 9.38 -31.50
C HIS A 189 -11.70 9.04 -30.11
N ILE A 190 -10.83 8.04 -29.98
CA ILE A 190 -10.20 7.69 -28.70
C ILE A 190 -9.33 8.85 -28.19
N ALA A 191 -8.51 9.44 -29.07
CA ALA A 191 -7.64 10.56 -28.72
C ALA A 191 -8.45 11.76 -28.17
N LYS A 192 -9.59 12.08 -28.79
CA LYS A 192 -10.51 13.12 -28.29
C LYS A 192 -11.15 12.76 -26.95
N CYS A 193 -11.57 11.51 -26.76
CA CYS A 193 -12.19 11.06 -25.52
C CYS A 193 -11.21 11.05 -24.33
N VAL A 194 -9.94 10.71 -24.56
CA VAL A 194 -8.90 10.73 -23.51
C VAL A 194 -8.28 12.12 -23.32
N GLY A 195 -8.37 12.99 -24.33
CA GLY A 195 -7.77 14.33 -24.30
C GLY A 195 -6.25 14.30 -24.48
N LEU A 196 -5.72 13.31 -25.21
CA LEU A 196 -4.30 13.15 -25.51
C LEU A 196 -4.04 13.12 -27.02
N ASP A 197 -2.79 13.39 -27.40
CA ASP A 197 -2.38 13.33 -28.80
C ASP A 197 -2.50 11.91 -29.39
N ARG A 198 -2.89 11.83 -30.66
CA ARG A 198 -3.07 10.56 -31.38
C ARG A 198 -1.82 9.70 -31.32
N ALA A 199 -0.63 10.28 -31.50
CA ALA A 199 0.61 9.51 -31.53
C ALA A 199 0.97 8.88 -30.18
N ARG A 200 0.46 9.44 -29.06
CA ARG A 200 0.64 8.85 -27.72
C ARG A 200 -0.32 7.70 -27.47
N VAL A 201 -1.57 7.85 -27.90
CA VAL A 201 -2.60 6.80 -27.82
C VAL A 201 -2.22 5.60 -28.68
N GLU A 202 -1.80 5.85 -29.93
CA GLU A 202 -1.38 4.81 -30.87
C GLU A 202 -0.21 3.99 -30.34
N ARG A 203 0.87 4.67 -29.89
CA ARG A 203 2.02 3.98 -29.27
C ARG A 203 1.63 3.10 -28.09
N ARG A 204 0.74 3.58 -27.23
CA ARG A 204 0.33 2.79 -26.05
C ARG A 204 -0.53 1.60 -26.46
N LEU A 205 -1.45 1.77 -27.41
CA LEU A 205 -2.26 0.67 -27.93
C LEU A 205 -1.39 -0.40 -28.60
N SER A 206 -0.40 -0.01 -29.40
CA SER A 206 0.57 -0.94 -29.98
C SER A 206 1.31 -1.73 -28.89
N GLN A 207 1.71 -1.06 -27.80
CA GLN A 207 2.37 -1.72 -26.67
C GLN A 207 1.43 -2.69 -25.94
N MET A 208 0.16 -2.32 -25.73
CA MET A 208 -0.85 -3.20 -25.12
C MET A 208 -1.17 -4.44 -25.98
N LEU A 209 -1.15 -4.29 -27.32
CA LEU A 209 -1.25 -5.41 -28.26
C LEU A 209 -0.06 -6.37 -28.12
N LEU A 210 1.16 -5.82 -28.10
CA LEU A 210 2.40 -6.60 -27.92
C LEU A 210 2.43 -7.35 -26.57
N ASP A 211 1.93 -6.71 -25.52
CA ASP A 211 1.83 -7.28 -24.17
C ASP A 211 0.70 -8.33 -24.04
N LYS A 212 -0.05 -8.63 -25.10
CA LYS A 212 -1.23 -9.53 -25.13
C LYS A 212 -2.32 -9.13 -24.11
N LYS A 213 -2.35 -7.87 -23.68
CA LYS A 213 -3.41 -7.34 -22.81
C LYS A 213 -4.70 -7.06 -23.58
N PHE A 214 -4.62 -7.03 -24.90
CA PHE A 214 -5.74 -6.88 -25.81
C PHE A 214 -5.59 -7.84 -26.99
N SER A 215 -6.70 -8.45 -27.41
CA SER A 215 -6.76 -9.32 -28.59
C SER A 215 -7.47 -8.54 -29.72
N GLY A 216 -6.70 -7.75 -30.45
CA GLY A 216 -7.17 -7.05 -31.65
C GLY A 216 -6.23 -7.36 -32.83
N GLU A 217 -6.76 -7.28 -34.04
CA GLU A 217 -5.99 -7.34 -35.30
C GLU A 217 -5.74 -5.93 -35.86
#